data_AF-K1U0W0-F1
#
_entry.id   AF-K1U0W0-F1
#
_cell.length_a   1.000
_cell.length_b   1.000
_cell.length_c   1.000
_cell.angle_alpha   90.00
_cell.angle_beta   90.00
_cell.angle_gamma   90.00
#
_symmetry.space_group_name_H-M   'P 1'
#
loop_
_entity.id
_entity.type
_entity.pdbx_description
1 polymer ?
#
loop_
_entity_poly.entity_id
_entity_poly.type
_entity_poly.pdbx_seq_one_letter_code
_entity_poly.pdbx_strand_id
1 'polypeptide(L)'
;TILIGNNIVNITASSLGTILATAIVGPDNAALVSTVVLTLVILAFGEVMPKSLAKDHSEGLTVATSGIITFLTFIFTPLSALFILLKKLANKLFGNKKEVTVTEQELMAIIDEIEDEGVLEEQERDLVKSALEFDETVVDEIITHRVDVIAVDVNEDIETVKKTFINEEYSRLPVYEGSIDHIIGFVSQKDFFKKYLN
;
A
#
# COMPACT_ATOMS: atom_id res chain seq x y z
N THR A 1 8.94 -22.19 -9.35
CA THR A 1 8.91 -23.50 -8.67
C THR A 1 7.57 -23.83 -8.05
N ILE A 2 7.10 -23.06 -7.06
CA ILE A 2 5.86 -23.39 -6.30
C ILE A 2 4.66 -23.53 -7.22
N LEU A 3 4.43 -22.55 -8.12
CA LEU A 3 3.33 -22.61 -9.10
C LEU A 3 3.41 -23.86 -10.00
N ILE A 4 4.62 -24.21 -10.46
CA ILE A 4 4.84 -25.37 -11.33
C ILE A 4 4.53 -26.66 -10.55
N GLY A 5 5.07 -26.80 -9.34
CA GLY A 5 4.83 -27.95 -8.47
C GLY A 5 3.34 -28.12 -8.15
N ASN A 6 2.66 -27.04 -7.76
CA ASN A 6 1.23 -27.06 -7.48
C ASN A 6 0.41 -27.53 -8.69
N ASN A 7 0.69 -26.99 -9.88
CA ASN A 7 -0.01 -27.39 -11.09
C ASN A 7 0.25 -28.85 -11.47
N ILE A 8 1.49 -29.34 -11.35
CA ILE A 8 1.81 -30.74 -11.61
C ILE A 8 1.00 -31.63 -10.68
N VAL A 9 1.02 -31.36 -9.37
CA VAL A 9 0.27 -32.14 -8.38
C VAL A 9 -1.23 -32.11 -8.68
N ASN A 10 -1.82 -30.95 -8.99
CA ASN A 10 -3.25 -30.83 -9.27
C ASN A 10 -3.66 -31.57 -10.55
N ILE A 11 -2.87 -31.47 -11.63
CA ILE A 11 -3.15 -32.16 -12.89
C ILE A 11 -2.98 -33.67 -12.71
N THR A 12 -1.91 -34.11 -12.03
CA THR A 12 -1.69 -35.53 -11.72
C THR A 12 -2.80 -36.09 -10.84
N ALA A 13 -3.18 -35.40 -9.76
CA ALA A 13 -4.27 -35.82 -8.88
C ALA A 13 -5.61 -35.91 -9.62
N SER A 14 -5.92 -34.93 -10.49
CA SER A 14 -7.14 -34.93 -11.30
C SER A 14 -7.15 -36.08 -12.33
N SER A 15 -6.02 -36.33 -12.98
CA SER A 15 -5.86 -37.40 -13.96
C SER A 15 -5.98 -38.77 -13.31
N LEU A 16 -5.24 -39.03 -12.23
CA LEU A 16 -5.32 -40.29 -11.47
C LEU A 16 -6.70 -40.46 -10.84
N GLY A 17 -7.27 -39.40 -10.28
CA GLY A 17 -8.59 -39.44 -9.68
C GLY A 17 -9.69 -39.77 -10.69
N THR A 18 -9.55 -39.33 -11.94
CA THR A 18 -10.48 -39.72 -13.03
C THR A 18 -10.32 -41.18 -13.42
N ILE A 19 -9.09 -41.71 -13.46
CA ILE A 19 -8.85 -43.14 -13.68
C ILE A 19 -9.48 -43.97 -12.55
N LEU A 20 -9.30 -43.54 -11.29
CA LEU A 20 -9.91 -44.19 -10.13
C LEU A 20 -11.44 -44.12 -10.14
N ALA A 21 -12.02 -42.96 -10.47
CA ALA A 21 -13.47 -42.80 -10.59
C ALA A 21 -14.04 -43.71 -11.70
N THR A 22 -13.30 -43.89 -12.80
CA THR A 22 -13.66 -44.82 -13.88
C THR A 22 -13.70 -46.27 -13.39
N ALA A 23 -12.75 -46.67 -12.54
CA ALA A 23 -12.72 -48.01 -11.97
C ALA A 23 -13.86 -48.26 -10.95
N ILE A 24 -14.34 -47.23 -10.25
CA ILE A 24 -15.34 -47.35 -9.18
C ILE A 24 -16.78 -47.19 -9.70
N VAL A 25 -17.04 -46.16 -10.50
CA VAL A 25 -18.40 -45.73 -10.90
C VAL A 25 -18.72 -46.13 -12.35
N GLY A 26 -17.72 -46.64 -13.09
CA GLY A 26 -17.85 -46.99 -14.51
C GLY A 26 -17.67 -45.79 -15.44
N PRO A 27 -17.35 -46.03 -16.73
CA PRO A 27 -16.90 -45.00 -17.67
C PRO A 27 -17.95 -43.92 -17.97
N ASP A 28 -19.24 -44.25 -17.93
CA ASP A 28 -20.32 -43.35 -18.35
C ASP A 28 -20.47 -42.12 -17.43
N ASN A 29 -20.24 -42.29 -16.13
CA ASN A 29 -20.40 -41.24 -15.12
C ASN A 29 -19.07 -40.78 -14.50
N ALA A 30 -17.96 -41.45 -14.83
CA ALA A 30 -16.66 -41.21 -14.21
C ALA A 30 -16.20 -39.76 -14.30
N ALA A 31 -16.34 -39.14 -15.47
CA ALA A 31 -15.87 -37.77 -15.71
C ALA A 31 -16.66 -36.73 -14.90
N LEU A 32 -17.98 -36.87 -14.79
CA LEU A 32 -18.81 -35.96 -14.01
C LEU A 32 -18.53 -36.10 -12.52
N VAL A 33 -18.48 -37.34 -12.03
CA VAL A 33 -18.22 -37.62 -10.61
C VAL A 33 -16.81 -37.20 -10.22
N SER A 34 -15.79 -37.52 -11.02
CA SER A 34 -14.41 -37.14 -10.74
C SER A 34 -14.25 -35.62 -10.74
N THR A 35 -14.84 -34.91 -11.70
CA THR A 35 -14.73 -33.46 -11.78
C THR A 35 -15.31 -32.79 -10.54
N VAL A 36 -16.52 -33.15 -10.13
CA VAL A 36 -17.16 -32.53 -8.95
C VAL A 36 -16.40 -32.86 -7.67
N VAL A 37 -16.09 -34.15 -7.45
CA VAL A 37 -15.44 -34.60 -6.20
C VAL A 37 -14.00 -34.08 -6.11
N LEU A 38 -13.19 -34.22 -7.16
CA LEU A 38 -11.79 -33.80 -7.14
C LEU A 38 -11.67 -32.28 -7.07
N THR A 39 -12.58 -31.52 -7.69
CA THR A 39 -12.57 -30.05 -7.54
C THR A 39 -12.77 -29.65 -6.09
N LEU A 40 -13.77 -30.23 -5.40
CA LEU A 40 -13.99 -29.93 -3.98
C LEU A 40 -12.79 -30.36 -3.10
N VAL A 41 -12.24 -31.55 -3.35
CA VAL A 41 -11.12 -32.08 -2.55
C VAL A 41 -9.84 -31.28 -2.79
N ILE A 42 -9.49 -30.99 -4.04
CA ILE A 42 -8.28 -30.23 -4.39
C ILE A 42 -8.43 -28.79 -3.91
N LEU A 43 -9.57 -28.14 -4.11
CA LEU A 43 -9.76 -26.77 -3.62
C LEU A 43 -9.69 -26.68 -2.11
N ALA A 44 -10.36 -27.59 -1.39
CA ALA A 44 -10.33 -27.56 0.06
C ALA A 44 -8.94 -27.91 0.61
N PHE A 45 -8.38 -29.06 0.22
CA PHE A 45 -7.20 -29.64 0.87
C PHE A 45 -5.88 -29.46 0.12
N GLY A 46 -5.92 -29.19 -1.17
CA GLY A 46 -4.72 -28.96 -2.00
C GLY A 46 -4.39 -27.50 -2.20
N GLU A 47 -5.40 -26.62 -2.14
CA GLU A 47 -5.25 -25.23 -2.55
C GLU A 47 -5.60 -24.22 -1.44
N VAL A 48 -6.87 -24.09 -1.06
CA VAL A 48 -7.34 -22.99 -0.19
C VAL A 48 -6.83 -23.16 1.23
N MET A 49 -7.10 -24.29 1.90
CA MET A 49 -6.67 -24.46 3.30
C MET A 49 -5.14 -24.44 3.47
N PRO A 50 -4.33 -25.17 2.68
CA PRO A 50 -2.88 -25.13 2.86
C PRO A 50 -2.30 -23.74 2.62
N LYS A 51 -2.81 -22.99 1.64
CA LYS A 51 -2.35 -21.62 1.38
C LYS A 51 -2.76 -20.67 2.51
N SER A 52 -3.97 -20.81 3.06
CA SER A 52 -4.40 -20.02 4.22
C SER A 52 -3.49 -20.29 5.42
N LEU A 53 -3.24 -21.56 5.75
CA LEU A 53 -2.36 -21.92 6.86
C LEU A 53 -0.93 -21.45 6.65
N ALA A 54 -0.43 -21.50 5.41
CA ALA A 54 0.89 -20.98 5.07
C ALA A 54 0.96 -19.45 5.16
N LYS A 55 -0.15 -18.74 4.93
CA LYS A 55 -0.24 -17.28 5.13
C LYS A 55 -0.21 -16.98 6.64
N ASP A 56 -1.07 -17.63 7.41
CA ASP A 56 -1.24 -17.37 8.85
C ASP A 56 0.01 -17.74 9.67
N HIS A 57 0.76 -18.77 9.26
CA HIS A 57 1.95 -19.28 9.96
C HIS A 57 3.21 -19.23 9.09
N SER A 58 3.39 -18.14 8.35
CA SER A 58 4.43 -18.01 7.32
C SER A 58 5.85 -18.28 7.82
N GLU A 59 6.26 -17.74 8.97
CA GLU A 59 7.62 -17.90 9.50
C GLU A 59 7.96 -19.35 9.83
N GLY A 60 7.13 -20.00 10.66
CA GLY A 60 7.36 -21.37 11.11
C GLY A 60 7.32 -22.37 9.94
N LEU A 61 6.35 -22.22 9.03
CA LEU A 61 6.24 -23.10 7.87
C LEU A 61 7.39 -22.88 6.89
N THR A 62 7.85 -21.62 6.70
CA THR A 62 8.96 -21.30 5.81
C THR A 62 10.24 -21.96 6.28
N VAL A 63 10.58 -21.86 7.57
CA VAL A 63 11.80 -22.51 8.10
C VAL A 63 11.72 -24.02 7.93
N ALA A 64 10.58 -24.63 8.29
CA ALA A 64 10.39 -26.08 8.21
C ALA A 64 10.43 -26.63 6.76
N THR A 65 9.91 -25.87 5.79
CA THR A 65 9.79 -26.33 4.40
C THR A 65 10.91 -25.83 3.48
N SER A 66 11.75 -24.90 3.94
CA SER A 66 12.83 -24.26 3.18
C SER A 66 13.71 -25.26 2.43
N GLY A 67 14.19 -26.31 3.10
CA GLY A 67 15.05 -27.33 2.49
C GLY A 67 14.37 -28.08 1.33
N ILE A 68 13.09 -28.44 1.49
CA ILE A 68 12.31 -29.12 0.45
C ILE A 68 12.08 -28.18 -0.73
N ILE A 69 11.70 -26.93 -0.47
CA ILE A 69 11.46 -25.93 -1.50
C ILE A 69 12.73 -25.63 -2.29
N THR A 70 13.89 -25.53 -1.63
CA THR A 70 15.18 -25.32 -2.30
C THR A 70 15.56 -26.51 -3.18
N PHE A 71 15.37 -27.73 -2.69
CA PHE A 71 15.60 -28.94 -3.48
C PHE A 71 14.68 -29.02 -4.71
N LEU A 72 13.38 -28.79 -4.55
CA LEU A 72 12.43 -28.73 -5.66
C LEU A 72 12.76 -27.58 -6.63
N THR A 73 13.25 -26.45 -6.11
CA THR A 73 13.71 -25.33 -6.94
C THR A 73 14.89 -25.74 -7.80
N PHE A 74 15.87 -26.45 -7.24
CA PHE A 74 16.99 -26.97 -8.02
C PHE A 74 16.52 -27.89 -9.16
N ILE A 75 15.62 -28.84 -8.87
CA ILE A 75 15.06 -29.75 -9.89
C ILE A 75 14.27 -28.99 -10.97
N PHE A 76 13.43 -28.04 -10.58
CA PHE A 76 12.58 -27.29 -11.49
C PHE A 76 13.26 -26.05 -12.10
N THR A 77 14.52 -25.76 -11.77
CA THR A 77 15.29 -24.65 -12.35
C THR A 77 15.34 -24.70 -13.88
N PRO A 78 15.71 -25.81 -14.55
CA PRO A 78 15.75 -25.86 -16.01
C PRO A 78 14.39 -25.59 -16.65
N LEU A 79 13.31 -26.13 -16.06
CA LEU A 79 11.95 -25.90 -16.53
C LEU A 79 11.52 -24.45 -16.31
N SER A 80 11.85 -23.86 -15.16
CA SER A 80 11.56 -22.45 -14.87
C SER A 80 12.30 -21.51 -15.83
N ALA A 81 13.54 -21.83 -16.19
CA ALA A 81 14.32 -21.07 -17.17
C ALA A 81 13.66 -21.06 -18.55
N LEU A 82 13.07 -22.19 -18.98
CA LEU A 82 12.28 -22.26 -20.22
C LEU A 82 11.08 -21.32 -20.19
N PHE A 83 10.30 -21.31 -19.10
CA PHE A 83 9.16 -20.39 -18.97
C PHE A 83 9.59 -18.92 -18.94
N ILE A 84 10.72 -18.59 -18.32
CA ILE A 84 11.29 -17.23 -18.35
C ILE A 84 11.66 -16.84 -19.80
N LEU A 85 12.23 -17.76 -20.58
CA LEU A 85 12.53 -17.53 -21.99
C LEU A 85 11.26 -17.27 -22.81
N LEU A 86 10.22 -18.10 -22.60
CA LEU A 86 8.92 -17.92 -23.25
C LEU A 86 8.29 -16.57 -22.88
N LYS A 87 8.34 -16.16 -21.61
CA LYS A 87 7.88 -14.83 -21.16
C LYS A 87 8.65 -13.71 -21.86
N LYS A 88 9.98 -13.81 -21.97
CA LYS A 88 10.80 -12.82 -22.68
C LYS A 88 10.43 -12.74 -24.17
N LEU A 89 10.17 -13.88 -24.81
CA LEU A 89 9.75 -13.93 -26.21
C LEU A 89 8.35 -13.33 -26.40
N ALA A 90 7.41 -13.67 -25.53
CA ALA A 90 6.07 -13.10 -25.53
C ALA A 90 6.10 -11.57 -25.33
N ASN A 91 6.89 -11.08 -24.37
CA ASN A 91 7.08 -9.64 -24.17
C ASN A 91 7.76 -8.96 -25.37
N LYS A 92 8.63 -9.66 -26.11
CA LYS A 92 9.23 -9.09 -27.33
C LYS A 92 8.22 -8.99 -28.47
N LEU A 93 7.29 -9.93 -28.56
CA LEU A 93 6.28 -10.00 -29.63
C LEU A 93 5.04 -9.15 -29.35
N PHE A 94 4.66 -9.01 -28.08
CA PHE A 94 3.41 -8.39 -27.65
C PHE A 94 3.60 -7.25 -26.62
N GLY A 95 4.82 -6.98 -26.19
CA GLY A 95 5.07 -6.01 -25.11
C GLY A 95 4.94 -4.57 -25.57
N ASN A 96 3.89 -3.89 -25.12
CA ASN A 96 3.84 -2.44 -25.08
C ASN A 96 4.81 -1.90 -24.02
N LYS A 97 5.21 -0.62 -24.17
CA LYS A 97 6.12 0.10 -23.26
C LYS A 97 5.70 -0.14 -21.81
N LYS A 98 6.70 -0.25 -20.91
CA LYS A 98 6.49 -0.31 -19.45
C LYS A 98 5.53 0.80 -19.03
N GLU A 99 4.27 0.45 -18.80
CA GLU A 99 3.34 1.29 -18.07
C GLU A 99 3.73 1.20 -16.60
N VAL A 100 3.63 2.33 -15.90
CA VAL A 100 3.81 2.41 -14.46
C VAL A 100 2.87 1.37 -13.85
N THR A 101 3.45 0.36 -13.19
CA THR A 101 2.72 -0.86 -12.80
C THR A 101 1.87 -0.66 -11.55
N VAL A 102 2.08 0.44 -10.84
CA VAL A 102 1.37 0.77 -9.60
C VAL A 102 1.03 2.25 -9.62
N THR A 103 -0.25 2.55 -9.63
CA THR A 103 -0.81 3.90 -9.44
C THR A 103 -0.80 4.27 -7.96
N GLU A 104 -0.93 5.55 -7.64
CA GLU A 104 -1.02 6.01 -6.24
C GLU A 104 -2.21 5.40 -5.49
N GLN A 105 -3.35 5.24 -6.18
CA GLN A 105 -4.54 4.57 -5.64
C GLN A 105 -4.27 3.10 -5.28
N GLU A 106 -3.53 2.38 -6.13
CA GLU A 106 -3.11 1.01 -5.85
C GLU A 106 -2.10 0.96 -4.70
N LEU A 107 -1.19 1.94 -4.60
CA LEU A 107 -0.27 2.04 -3.47
C LEU A 107 -1.00 2.30 -2.14
N MET A 108 -1.99 3.18 -2.13
CA MET A 108 -2.85 3.42 -0.96
C MET A 108 -3.60 2.15 -0.55
N ALA A 109 -4.16 1.41 -1.50
CA ALA A 109 -4.85 0.15 -1.21
C ALA A 109 -3.90 -0.89 -0.57
N ILE A 110 -2.65 -0.95 -1.01
CA ILE A 110 -1.63 -1.82 -0.40
C ILE A 110 -1.32 -1.37 1.03
N ILE A 111 -1.20 -0.06 1.28
CA ILE A 111 -0.94 0.46 2.62
C ILE A 111 -2.09 0.12 3.58
N ASP A 112 -3.34 0.24 3.13
CA ASP A 112 -4.52 -0.12 3.91
C ASP A 112 -4.57 -1.63 4.21
N GLU A 113 -4.21 -2.48 3.24
CA GLU A 113 -4.12 -3.94 3.48
C GLU A 113 -3.06 -4.28 4.53
N ILE A 114 -1.91 -3.59 4.53
CA ILE A 114 -0.83 -3.81 5.51
C ILE A 114 -1.26 -3.38 6.93
N GLU A 115 -2.04 -2.32 7.05
CA GLU A 115 -2.66 -1.90 8.31
C GLU A 115 -3.64 -2.97 8.82
N ASP A 116 -4.54 -3.47 7.96
CA ASP A 116 -5.51 -4.52 8.31
C ASP A 116 -4.82 -5.83 8.75
N GLU A 117 -3.66 -6.14 8.18
CA GLU A 117 -2.81 -7.27 8.59
C GLU A 117 -2.07 -7.04 9.92
N GLY A 118 -2.20 -5.85 10.52
CA GLY A 118 -1.61 -5.47 11.81
C GLY A 118 -0.09 -5.26 11.75
N VAL A 119 0.46 -5.09 10.55
CA VAL A 119 1.90 -4.88 10.34
C VAL A 119 2.28 -3.41 10.49
N LEU A 120 1.33 -2.50 10.25
CA LEU A 120 1.49 -1.05 10.33
C LEU A 120 0.51 -0.48 11.36
N GLU A 121 0.95 0.48 12.17
CA GLU A 121 0.06 1.19 13.08
C GLU A 121 -0.75 2.29 12.34
N GLU A 122 -1.96 2.61 12.83
CA GLU A 122 -2.85 3.63 12.23
C GLU A 122 -2.12 4.98 12.03
N GLN A 123 -1.28 5.38 12.98
CA GLN A 123 -0.52 6.64 12.92
C GLN A 123 0.57 6.62 11.83
N GLU A 124 1.20 5.47 11.60
CA GLU A 124 2.20 5.32 10.55
C GLU A 124 1.53 5.35 9.17
N ARG A 125 0.34 4.75 9.06
CA ARG A 125 -0.49 4.81 7.85
C ARG A 125 -0.87 6.25 7.51
N ASP A 126 -1.37 7.00 8.49
CA ASP A 126 -1.77 8.40 8.31
C ASP A 126 -0.60 9.26 7.87
N LEU A 127 0.60 9.00 8.40
CA LEU A 127 1.81 9.70 8.00
C LEU A 127 2.17 9.41 6.53
N VAL A 128 2.12 8.14 6.11
CA VAL A 128 2.44 7.75 4.74
C VAL A 128 1.40 8.31 3.76
N LYS A 129 0.11 8.23 4.08
CA LYS A 129 -0.96 8.83 3.26
C LYS A 129 -0.78 10.33 3.11
N SER A 130 -0.56 11.04 4.23
CA SER A 130 -0.32 12.50 4.21
C SER A 130 0.90 12.87 3.37
N ALA A 131 1.94 12.03 3.36
CA ALA A 131 3.15 12.28 2.57
C ALA A 131 2.93 12.07 1.06
N LEU A 132 2.04 11.16 0.67
CA LEU A 132 1.67 10.94 -0.74
C LEU A 132 0.77 12.10 -1.24
N GLU A 133 -0.26 12.44 -0.47
CA GLU A 133 -1.21 13.52 -0.79
C GLU A 133 -0.56 14.93 -0.76
N PHE A 134 0.61 15.06 -0.15
CA PHE A 134 1.32 16.34 -0.03
C PHE A 134 1.65 16.99 -1.38
N ASP A 135 1.95 16.20 -2.42
CA ASP A 135 2.24 16.75 -3.76
C ASP A 135 0.98 17.31 -4.44
N GLU A 136 -0.19 16.77 -4.10
CA GLU A 136 -1.48 17.20 -4.64
C GLU A 136 -2.14 18.32 -3.82
N THR A 137 -1.75 18.48 -2.55
CA THR A 137 -2.32 19.47 -1.63
C THR A 137 -2.05 20.89 -2.14
N VAL A 138 -3.12 21.63 -2.46
CA VAL A 138 -2.99 23.01 -2.95
C VAL A 138 -2.91 24.00 -1.79
N VAL A 139 -2.22 25.13 -2.02
CA VAL A 139 -2.06 26.19 -1.00
C VAL A 139 -3.41 26.64 -0.43
N ASP A 140 -4.45 26.73 -1.29
CA ASP A 140 -5.80 27.16 -0.90
C ASP A 140 -6.46 26.23 0.15
N GLU A 141 -6.05 24.96 0.22
CA GLU A 141 -6.58 23.99 1.20
C GLU A 141 -5.98 24.19 2.60
N ILE A 142 -4.84 24.88 2.71
CA ILE A 142 -4.08 25.02 3.97
C ILE A 142 -3.92 26.47 4.44
N ILE A 143 -4.36 27.47 3.65
CA ILE A 143 -4.25 28.87 4.06
C ILE A 143 -5.28 29.24 5.13
N THR A 144 -4.92 30.19 5.99
CA THR A 144 -5.90 30.94 6.76
C THR A 144 -6.59 31.95 5.85
N HIS A 145 -7.92 31.87 5.74
CA HIS A 145 -8.68 32.82 4.93
C HIS A 145 -8.53 34.24 5.45
N ARG A 146 -8.50 35.22 4.54
CA ARG A 146 -8.29 36.66 4.82
C ARG A 146 -9.14 37.21 5.96
N VAL A 147 -10.39 36.76 6.07
CA VAL A 147 -11.33 37.23 7.11
C VAL A 147 -10.94 36.78 8.51
N ASP A 148 -10.17 35.71 8.61
CA ASP A 148 -9.70 35.12 9.87
C ASP A 148 -8.23 35.46 10.15
N VAL A 149 -7.57 36.23 9.26
CA VAL A 149 -6.19 36.66 9.47
C VAL A 149 -6.14 37.76 10.52
N ILE A 150 -5.44 37.48 11.61
CA ILE A 150 -5.12 38.47 12.65
C ILE A 150 -3.83 39.18 12.25
N ALA A 151 -3.95 40.47 11.96
CA ALA A 151 -2.85 41.35 11.55
C ALA A 151 -2.92 42.69 12.31
N VAL A 152 -1.83 43.46 12.29
CA VAL A 152 -1.72 44.75 12.97
C VAL A 152 -1.43 45.88 11.96
N ASP A 153 -2.03 47.06 12.16
CA ASP A 153 -1.72 48.24 11.34
C ASP A 153 -0.36 48.83 11.74
N VAL A 154 0.41 49.32 10.77
CA VAL A 154 1.71 49.97 11.00
C VAL A 154 1.63 51.20 11.93
N ASN A 155 0.46 51.83 12.05
CA ASN A 155 0.21 52.99 12.87
C ASN A 155 -0.39 52.65 14.25
N GLU A 156 -0.57 51.36 14.57
CA GLU A 156 -1.05 50.95 15.90
C GLU A 156 -0.04 51.25 17.01
N ASP A 157 -0.57 51.59 18.19
CA ASP A 157 0.25 51.77 19.38
C ASP A 157 0.90 50.47 19.83
N ILE A 158 2.11 50.58 20.36
CA ILE A 158 2.92 49.45 20.82
C ILE A 158 2.18 48.66 21.92
N GLU A 159 1.40 49.29 22.79
CA GLU A 159 0.59 48.56 23.78
C GLU A 159 -0.52 47.73 23.15
N THR A 160 -1.11 48.19 22.05
CA THR A 160 -2.15 47.44 21.33
C THR A 160 -1.53 46.21 20.69
N VAL A 161 -0.41 46.36 19.99
CA VAL A 161 0.34 45.23 19.40
C VAL A 161 0.76 44.22 20.47
N LYS A 162 1.20 44.70 21.64
CA LYS A 162 1.51 43.84 22.80
C LYS A 162 0.29 43.04 23.27
N LYS A 163 -0.88 43.68 23.38
CA LYS A 163 -2.12 43.00 23.76
C LYS A 163 -2.49 41.93 22.75
N THR A 164 -2.36 42.20 21.45
CA THR A 164 -2.60 41.22 20.39
C THR A 164 -1.70 40.00 20.54
N PHE A 165 -0.39 40.18 20.76
CA PHE A 165 0.53 39.07 21.00
C PHE A 165 0.24 38.25 22.26
N ILE A 166 -0.31 38.88 23.31
CA ILE A 166 -0.65 38.20 24.56
C ILE A 166 -1.97 37.44 24.43
N ASN A 167 -2.95 38.01 23.73
CA ASN A 167 -4.28 37.42 23.61
C ASN A 167 -4.33 36.29 22.59
N GLU A 168 -3.63 36.44 21.46
CA GLU A 168 -3.75 35.53 20.31
C GLU A 168 -2.64 34.48 20.23
N GLU A 169 -1.61 34.59 21.06
CA GLU A 169 -0.49 33.64 21.21
C GLU A 169 0.26 33.28 19.90
N TYR A 170 0.11 34.07 18.85
CA TYR A 170 0.82 33.86 17.59
C TYR A 170 2.31 34.24 17.66
N SER A 171 3.14 33.44 16.99
CA SER A 171 4.58 33.72 16.88
C SER A 171 4.90 34.89 15.94
N ARG A 172 4.04 35.17 14.95
CA ARG A 172 4.23 36.22 13.95
C ARG A 172 2.89 36.86 13.63
N LEU A 173 2.87 38.18 13.56
CA LEU A 173 1.72 38.96 13.10
C LEU A 173 2.09 39.66 11.79
N PRO A 174 1.29 39.52 10.72
CA PRO A 174 1.42 40.36 9.54
C PRO A 174 1.20 41.83 9.89
N VAL A 175 1.97 42.72 9.27
CA VAL A 175 1.83 44.17 9.42
C VAL A 175 1.32 44.73 8.11
N TYR A 176 0.22 45.46 8.16
CA TYR A 176 -0.37 46.11 6.99
C TYR A 176 -0.37 47.64 7.13
N GLU A 177 -0.52 48.33 6.01
CA GLU A 177 -0.71 49.79 5.99
C GLU A 177 -2.03 50.13 5.29
N GLY A 178 -2.97 50.71 6.03
CA GLY A 178 -4.26 51.20 5.51
C GLY A 178 -5.30 50.11 5.27
N SER A 179 -4.98 49.07 4.50
CA SER A 179 -5.84 47.88 4.29
C SER A 179 -5.05 46.60 4.53
N ILE A 180 -5.71 45.56 5.05
CA ILE A 180 -5.15 44.22 5.21
C ILE A 180 -4.68 43.59 3.89
N ASP A 181 -5.12 44.15 2.75
CA ASP A 181 -4.64 43.76 1.41
C ASP A 181 -3.22 44.27 1.11
N HIS A 182 -2.73 45.25 1.88
CA HIS A 182 -1.41 45.85 1.71
C HIS A 182 -0.47 45.46 2.86
N ILE A 183 -0.01 44.21 2.83
CA ILE A 183 0.95 43.67 3.78
C ILE A 183 2.35 44.21 3.46
N ILE A 184 2.92 44.98 4.38
CA ILE A 184 4.26 45.57 4.25
C ILE A 184 5.35 44.71 4.92
N GLY A 185 4.96 43.73 5.74
CA GLY A 185 5.89 42.81 6.39
C GLY A 185 5.23 41.98 7.49
N PHE A 186 6.04 41.48 8.43
CA PHE A 186 5.56 40.82 9.64
C PHE A 186 6.42 41.20 10.84
N VAL A 187 5.82 41.14 12.03
CA VAL A 187 6.50 41.30 13.31
C VAL A 187 6.53 39.96 14.04
N SER A 188 7.71 39.56 14.49
CA SER A 188 7.91 38.36 15.31
C SER A 188 7.71 38.71 16.78
N GLN A 189 6.96 37.88 17.51
CA GLN A 189 6.73 38.04 18.95
C GLN A 189 8.05 38.17 19.72
N LYS A 190 9.03 37.33 19.37
CA LYS A 190 10.36 37.31 19.99
C LYS A 190 11.10 38.65 19.82
N ASP A 191 11.09 39.20 18.61
CA ASP A 191 11.81 40.44 18.31
C ASP A 191 11.09 41.66 18.90
N PHE A 192 9.76 41.63 18.92
CA PHE A 192 8.92 42.65 19.53
C PHE A 192 9.21 42.78 21.03
N PHE A 193 9.09 41.69 21.80
CA PHE A 193 9.32 41.74 23.25
C PHE A 193 10.78 42.04 23.60
N LYS A 194 11.74 41.58 22.80
CA LYS A 194 13.15 41.93 22.99
C LYS A 194 13.40 43.44 22.86
N LYS A 195 12.73 44.12 21.94
CA LYS A 195 12.81 45.58 21.78
C LYS A 195 11.96 46.33 22.81
N TYR A 196 10.84 45.78 23.22
CA TYR A 196 9.94 46.41 24.20
C TYR A 196 10.53 46.45 25.62
N LEU A 197 11.33 45.44 25.99
CA LEU A 197 11.93 45.31 27.32
C LEU A 197 13.29 46.03 27.47
N ASN A 198 13.85 46.55 26.37
CA ASN A 198 15.11 47.30 26.33
C ASN A 198 14.85 48.80 26.15
#